data_AF-A0A964NN12-F1
#
_entry.id   AF-A0A964NN12-F1
#
_cell.length_a   1.000
_cell.length_b   1.000
_cell.length_c   1.000
_cell.angle_alpha   90.00
_cell.angle_beta   90.00
_cell.angle_gamma   90.00
#
_symmetry.space_group_name_H-M   'P 1'
#
loop_
_entity.id
_entity.type
_entity.pdbx_description
1 polymer ?
#
loop_
_entity_poly.entity_id
_entity_poly.type
_entity_poly.pdbx_seq_one_letter_code
_entity_poly.pdbx_strand_id
1 'polypeptide(L)'
;MVLDASVLLFVSILVRLAASGIALLAWIAHRDVVCLLGWSAAMFLSATAMWVSSFRGAGIALPVTLMANVLFLAGYTLMWASMRRFNDDRLTLLRQALSVLAVAGAFALLFLLAGHLGLPRRAQSALFALFIAGLTLAAAWETWRGFRHDGLRSRHIAAGALVCIAATRLVRVGLIAMQSAGLVAPRTAELVQSYTLYVNVLFLLVATAGLVLMAQERVDRSAPRPS
;
A
#
# COMPACT_ATOMS: atom_id res chain seq x y z
N MET A 1 8.88 -17.11 21.10
CA MET A 1 9.88 -16.73 20.08
C MET A 1 9.46 -15.41 19.46
N VAL A 2 10.24 -14.35 19.66
CA VAL A 2 9.96 -13.04 19.04
C VAL A 2 10.52 -13.10 17.62
N LEU A 3 9.70 -12.85 16.60
CA LEU A 3 10.22 -12.69 15.24
C LEU A 3 11.14 -11.46 15.21
N ASP A 4 12.38 -11.66 14.77
CA ASP A 4 13.32 -10.56 14.58
C ASP A 4 12.77 -9.56 13.54
N ALA A 5 12.67 -8.29 13.93
CA ALA A 5 12.17 -7.22 13.08
C ALA A 5 12.99 -7.05 11.79
N SER A 6 14.29 -7.33 11.84
CA SER A 6 15.20 -7.26 10.69
C SER A 6 14.89 -8.36 9.67
N VAL A 7 14.65 -9.58 10.16
CA VAL A 7 14.24 -10.72 9.33
C VAL A 7 12.87 -10.45 8.71
N LEU A 8 11.91 -9.97 9.50
CA LEU A 8 10.60 -9.60 8.99
C LEU A 8 10.66 -8.50 7.92
N LEU A 9 11.51 -7.49 8.12
CA LEU A 9 11.72 -6.42 7.14
C LEU A 9 12.28 -6.99 5.84
N PHE A 10 13.32 -7.82 5.93
CA PHE A 10 13.95 -8.46 4.78
C PHE A 10 12.97 -9.34 4.00
N VAL A 11 12.24 -10.23 4.70
CA VAL A 11 11.20 -11.08 4.10
C VAL A 11 10.12 -10.23 3.44
N SER A 12 9.68 -9.15 4.10
CA SER A 12 8.67 -8.24 3.54
C SER A 12 9.13 -7.57 2.24
N ILE A 13 10.41 -7.18 2.16
CA ILE A 13 11.01 -6.62 0.93
C ILE A 13 10.97 -7.67 -0.18
N LEU A 14 11.48 -8.88 0.09
CA LEU A 14 11.51 -9.97 -0.89
C LEU A 14 10.12 -10.33 -1.40
N VAL A 15 9.14 -10.45 -0.50
CA VAL A 15 7.75 -10.77 -0.86
C VAL A 15 7.15 -9.69 -1.76
N ARG A 16 7.42 -8.41 -1.49
CA ARG A 16 6.95 -7.31 -2.33
C ARG A 16 7.62 -7.28 -3.69
N LEU A 17 8.91 -7.58 -3.77
CA LEU A 17 9.62 -7.72 -5.05
C LEU A 17 9.08 -8.90 -5.86
N ALA A 18 8.82 -10.03 -5.22
CA ALA A 18 8.18 -11.17 -5.87
C ALA A 18 6.77 -10.83 -6.37
N ALA A 19 5.95 -10.16 -5.54
CA ALA A 19 4.62 -9.70 -5.95
C ALA A 19 4.67 -8.69 -7.11
N SER A 20 5.66 -7.79 -7.11
CA SER A 20 5.93 -6.88 -8.21
C SER A 20 6.26 -7.64 -9.49
N GLY A 21 7.13 -8.65 -9.41
CA GLY A 21 7.48 -9.52 -10.54
C GLY A 21 6.28 -10.30 -11.09
N ILE A 22 5.48 -10.92 -10.23
CA ILE A 22 4.26 -11.64 -10.62
C ILE A 22 3.28 -10.71 -11.34
N ALA A 23 3.02 -9.51 -10.78
CA ALA A 23 2.15 -8.53 -11.40
C ALA A 23 2.70 -8.04 -12.75
N LEU A 24 4.03 -7.88 -12.88
CA LEU A 24 4.68 -7.50 -14.14
C LEU A 24 4.57 -8.60 -15.19
N LEU A 25 4.80 -9.86 -14.81
CA LEU A 25 4.66 -11.01 -15.70
C LEU A 25 3.21 -11.18 -16.16
N ALA A 26 2.25 -11.02 -15.25
CA ALA A 26 0.82 -11.02 -15.59
C ALA A 26 0.47 -9.89 -16.56
N TRP A 27 1.05 -8.69 -16.38
CA TRP A 27 0.89 -7.60 -17.34
C TRP A 27 1.52 -7.90 -18.70
N ILE A 28 2.67 -8.58 -18.73
CA ILE A 28 3.31 -8.97 -19.99
C ILE A 28 2.40 -9.94 -20.77
N ALA A 29 1.71 -10.84 -20.07
CA ALA A 29 0.72 -11.74 -20.66
C ALA A 29 -0.58 -11.02 -21.08
N HIS A 30 -1.02 -10.02 -20.31
CA HIS A 30 -2.26 -9.27 -20.50
C HIS A 30 -1.98 -7.76 -20.60
N ARG A 31 -1.36 -7.34 -21.71
CA ARG A 31 -0.88 -5.96 -21.92
C ARG A 31 -1.99 -4.91 -21.92
N ASP A 32 -3.20 -5.33 -22.23
CA ASP A 32 -4.44 -4.56 -22.22
C ASP A 32 -4.82 -4.12 -20.79
N VAL A 33 -4.43 -4.87 -19.76
CA VAL A 33 -4.77 -4.57 -18.37
C VAL A 33 -3.69 -3.70 -17.70
N VAL A 34 -3.66 -2.40 -18.04
CA VAL A 34 -2.63 -1.45 -17.56
C VAL A 34 -2.62 -1.29 -16.02
N CYS A 35 -3.68 -1.68 -15.33
CA CYS A 35 -3.73 -1.74 -13.87
C CYS A 35 -2.63 -2.63 -13.26
N LEU A 36 -2.29 -3.75 -13.92
CA LEU A 36 -1.24 -4.67 -13.44
C LEU A 36 0.14 -4.01 -13.41
N LEU A 37 0.45 -3.18 -14.41
CA LEU A 37 1.71 -2.43 -14.46
C LEU A 37 1.82 -1.44 -13.30
N GLY A 38 0.76 -0.67 -13.05
CA GLY A 38 0.72 0.28 -11.94
C GLY A 38 0.77 -0.42 -10.57
N TRP A 39 0.15 -1.59 -10.44
CA TRP A 39 0.24 -2.43 -9.24
C TRP A 39 1.67 -2.97 -9.03
N SER A 40 2.33 -3.42 -10.10
CA SER A 40 3.72 -3.88 -10.06
C SER A 40 4.68 -2.77 -9.62
N ALA A 41 4.55 -1.58 -10.23
CA ALA A 41 5.33 -0.41 -9.87
C ALA A 41 5.07 0.02 -8.41
N ALA A 42 3.83 -0.11 -7.92
CA ALA A 42 3.50 0.19 -6.54
C ALA A 42 4.21 -0.74 -5.55
N MET A 43 4.25 -2.04 -5.85
CA MET A 43 4.95 -3.03 -5.02
C MET A 43 6.46 -2.79 -5.03
N PHE A 44 7.03 -2.45 -6.19
CA PHE A 44 8.44 -2.11 -6.31
C PHE A 44 8.78 -0.87 -5.48
N LEU A 45 8.06 0.23 -5.65
CA LEU A 45 8.23 1.46 -4.85
C LEU A 45 8.12 1.18 -3.35
N SER A 46 7.14 0.35 -2.97
CA SER A 46 6.92 -0.05 -1.59
C SER A 46 8.05 -0.92 -1.01
N ALA A 47 8.72 -1.74 -1.85
CA ALA A 47 9.91 -2.49 -1.45
C ALA A 47 11.13 -1.57 -1.33
N THR A 48 11.35 -0.67 -2.30
CA THR A 48 12.41 0.35 -2.24
C THR A 48 12.28 1.23 -1.02
N ALA A 49 11.06 1.64 -0.68
CA ALA A 49 10.79 2.45 0.52
C ALA A 49 11.17 1.72 1.82
N MET A 50 10.94 0.41 1.90
CA MET A 50 11.33 -0.42 3.04
C MET A 50 12.85 -0.57 3.13
N TRP A 51 13.51 -0.76 1.99
CA TRP A 51 14.97 -0.81 1.92
C TRP A 51 15.61 0.54 2.31
N VAL A 52 15.11 1.67 1.79
CA VAL A 52 15.56 3.01 2.23
C VAL A 52 15.32 3.18 3.74
N SER A 53 14.22 2.65 4.27
CA SER A 53 13.93 2.68 5.70
C SER A 53 14.86 1.81 6.54
N SER A 54 15.51 0.77 5.98
CA SER A 54 16.46 -0.07 6.74
C SER A 54 17.74 0.67 7.08
N PHE A 55 18.09 1.69 6.30
CA PHE A 55 19.22 2.55 6.61
C PHE A 55 18.93 3.52 7.76
N ARG A 56 17.74 3.48 8.40
CA ARG A 56 17.37 4.31 9.56
C ARG A 56 18.14 3.94 10.87
N GLY A 57 19.47 4.10 10.91
CA GLY A 57 20.30 4.19 12.14
C GLY A 57 20.03 5.37 13.10
N ALA A 58 20.66 5.33 14.29
CA ALA A 58 20.35 6.14 15.47
C ALA A 58 20.47 7.67 15.32
N GLY A 59 21.20 8.17 14.31
CA GLY A 59 21.44 9.60 14.09
C GLY A 59 20.59 10.26 13.01
N ILE A 60 19.53 9.63 12.50
CA ILE A 60 19.13 9.92 11.11
C ILE A 60 18.35 11.18 10.83
N ALA A 61 18.87 11.83 9.79
CA ALA A 61 18.42 13.01 9.12
C ALA A 61 16.99 12.83 8.57
N LEU A 62 16.15 13.80 8.92
CA LEU A 62 14.80 14.04 8.40
C LEU A 62 14.60 13.67 6.90
N PRO A 63 15.55 13.93 5.97
CA PRO A 63 15.39 13.61 4.56
C PRO A 63 15.21 12.12 4.26
N VAL A 64 15.92 11.21 4.93
CA VAL A 64 15.81 9.76 4.66
C VAL A 64 14.44 9.24 5.10
N THR A 65 13.92 9.77 6.21
CA THR A 65 12.58 9.40 6.70
C THR A 65 11.50 9.90 5.75
N LEU A 66 11.61 11.17 5.32
CA LEU A 66 10.68 11.75 4.37
C LEU A 66 10.71 10.99 3.03
N MET A 67 11.89 10.73 2.48
CA MET A 67 12.07 10.00 1.22
C MET A 67 11.41 8.62 1.26
N ALA A 68 11.70 7.83 2.30
CA ALA A 68 11.07 6.52 2.47
C ALA A 68 9.53 6.61 2.60
N ASN A 69 9.01 7.58 3.35
CA ASN A 69 7.57 7.74 3.53
C ASN A 69 6.90 8.17 2.21
N VAL A 70 7.52 9.07 1.45
CA VAL A 70 7.03 9.51 0.13
C VAL A 70 7.04 8.36 -0.87
N LEU A 71 8.09 7.54 -0.92
CA LEU A 71 8.13 6.35 -1.78
C LEU A 71 7.00 5.37 -1.45
N PHE A 72 6.76 5.13 -0.15
CA PHE A 72 5.65 4.32 0.30
C PHE A 72 4.29 4.88 -0.16
N LEU A 73 4.07 6.18 0.04
CA LEU A 73 2.83 6.83 -0.34
C LEU A 73 2.62 6.88 -1.84
N ALA A 74 3.68 7.10 -2.62
CA ALA A 74 3.64 7.01 -4.06
C ALA A 74 3.18 5.62 -4.49
N GLY A 75 3.72 4.56 -3.87
CA GLY A 75 3.28 3.18 -4.09
C GLY A 75 1.79 2.99 -3.83
N TYR A 76 1.30 3.32 -2.63
CA TYR A 76 -0.12 3.14 -2.30
C TYR A 76 -1.07 4.04 -3.11
N THR A 77 -0.63 5.24 -3.48
CA THR A 77 -1.39 6.12 -4.38
C THR A 77 -1.48 5.52 -5.77
N LEU A 78 -0.39 4.91 -6.25
CA LEU A 78 -0.37 4.21 -7.51
C LEU A 78 -1.27 2.96 -7.49
N MET A 79 -1.34 2.23 -6.37
CA MET A 79 -2.31 1.12 -6.19
C MET A 79 -3.75 1.62 -6.36
N TRP A 80 -4.12 2.68 -5.64
CA TRP A 80 -5.46 3.27 -5.74
C TRP A 80 -5.76 3.78 -7.15
N ALA A 81 -4.86 4.56 -7.74
CA ALA A 81 -5.04 5.13 -9.07
C ALA A 81 -5.10 4.05 -10.17
N SER A 82 -4.37 2.94 -10.00
CA SER A 82 -4.42 1.79 -10.92
C SER A 82 -5.78 1.11 -10.87
N MET A 83 -6.33 0.87 -9.67
CA MET A 83 -7.69 0.34 -9.51
C MET A 83 -8.74 1.26 -10.10
N ARG A 84 -8.60 2.57 -9.90
CA ARG A 84 -9.51 3.55 -10.47
C ARG A 84 -9.48 3.51 -12.00
N ARG A 85 -8.28 3.38 -12.60
CA ARG A 85 -8.12 3.23 -14.04
C ARG A 85 -8.62 1.89 -14.56
N PHE A 86 -8.52 0.81 -13.79
CA PHE A 86 -9.12 -0.48 -14.13
C PHE A 86 -10.66 -0.42 -14.26
N ASN A 87 -11.28 0.50 -13.52
CA ASN A 87 -12.73 0.72 -13.55
C ASN A 87 -13.17 1.78 -14.58
N ASP A 88 -12.29 2.71 -14.96
CA ASP A 88 -12.60 3.81 -15.88
C ASP A 88 -11.46 4.02 -16.89
N ASP A 89 -11.67 3.52 -18.11
CA ASP A 89 -10.69 3.58 -19.20
C ASP A 89 -10.39 5.01 -19.68
N ARG A 90 -11.21 6.01 -19.27
CA ARG A 90 -10.99 7.43 -19.61
C ARG A 90 -9.85 8.06 -18.79
N LEU A 91 -9.34 7.37 -17.78
CA LEU A 91 -8.25 7.88 -16.93
C LEU A 91 -6.89 7.69 -17.60
N THR A 92 -6.27 8.82 -17.96
CA THR A 92 -4.94 8.87 -18.57
C THR A 92 -3.82 8.65 -17.56
N LEU A 93 -2.67 8.17 -18.04
CA LEU A 93 -1.43 8.07 -17.25
C LEU A 93 -1.02 9.40 -16.60
N LEU A 94 -1.26 10.52 -17.28
CA LEU A 94 -0.98 11.86 -16.75
C LEU A 94 -1.79 12.14 -15.47
N ARG A 95 -3.09 11.83 -15.46
CA ARG A 95 -3.93 12.00 -14.26
C ARG A 95 -3.47 11.11 -13.10
N GLN A 96 -3.01 9.90 -13.41
CA GLN A 96 -2.40 9.01 -12.42
C GLN A 96 -1.12 9.61 -11.84
N ALA A 97 -0.21 10.11 -12.66
CA ALA A 97 1.01 10.79 -12.20
C ALA A 97 0.70 12.04 -11.36
N LEU A 98 -0.25 12.87 -11.79
CA LEU A 98 -0.70 14.04 -11.04
C LEU A 98 -1.28 13.66 -9.67
N SER A 99 -2.03 12.56 -9.58
CA SER A 99 -2.56 12.09 -8.30
C SER A 99 -1.45 11.66 -7.33
N VAL A 100 -0.41 10.99 -7.84
CA VAL A 100 0.77 10.61 -7.05
C VAL A 100 1.53 11.84 -6.57
N LEU A 101 1.78 12.81 -7.45
CA LEU A 101 2.45 14.07 -7.11
C LEU A 101 1.66 14.89 -6.09
N ALA A 102 0.34 14.98 -6.26
CA ALA A 102 -0.54 15.72 -5.35
C ALA A 102 -0.54 15.10 -3.94
N VAL A 103 -0.71 13.79 -3.83
CA VAL A 103 -0.71 13.09 -2.53
C VAL A 103 0.67 13.14 -1.87
N ALA A 104 1.74 12.87 -2.63
CA ALA A 104 3.11 12.94 -2.14
C ALA A 104 3.48 14.35 -1.67
N GLY A 105 3.12 15.38 -2.45
CA GLY A 105 3.35 16.78 -2.13
C GLY A 105 2.58 17.24 -0.89
N ALA A 106 1.28 16.90 -0.81
CA ALA A 106 0.45 17.20 0.36
C ALA A 106 1.01 16.54 1.62
N PHE A 107 1.39 15.27 1.55
CA PHE A 107 2.03 14.59 2.67
C PHE A 107 3.37 15.22 3.06
N ALA A 108 4.24 15.48 2.09
CA ALA A 108 5.56 16.07 2.36
C ALA A 108 5.43 17.43 3.04
N LEU A 109 4.50 18.28 2.58
CA LEU A 109 4.20 19.56 3.20
C LEU A 109 3.73 19.38 4.65
N LEU A 110 2.76 18.51 4.90
CA LEU A 110 2.27 18.25 6.26
C LEU A 110 3.34 17.64 7.17
N PHE A 111 4.19 16.76 6.63
CA PHE A 111 5.29 16.14 7.37
C PHE A 111 6.36 17.16 7.77
N LEU A 112 6.75 18.04 6.85
CA LEU A 112 7.69 19.13 7.11
C LEU A 112 7.11 20.15 8.09
N LEU A 113 5.83 20.53 7.92
CA LEU A 113 5.13 21.43 8.83
C LEU A 113 5.05 20.84 10.24
N ALA A 114 4.71 19.56 10.38
CA ALA A 114 4.72 18.88 11.66
C ALA A 114 6.11 18.89 12.32
N GLY A 115 7.17 18.74 11.51
CA GLY A 115 8.54 18.89 11.98
C GLY A 115 8.87 20.31 12.45
N HIS A 116 8.46 21.33 11.71
CA HIS A 116 8.65 22.73 12.07
C HIS A 116 7.89 23.14 13.34
N LEU A 117 6.70 22.58 13.57
CA LEU A 117 5.92 22.80 14.79
C LEU A 117 6.45 22.03 16.01
N GLY A 118 7.57 21.30 15.88
CA GLY A 118 8.16 20.51 16.96
C GLY A 118 7.30 19.31 17.39
N LEU A 119 6.38 18.85 16.54
CA LEU A 119 5.55 17.69 16.88
C LEU A 119 6.42 16.44 17.07
N PRO A 120 6.06 15.57 18.03
CA PRO A 120 6.84 14.38 18.30
C PRO A 120 6.85 13.45 17.08
N ARG A 121 7.95 12.73 16.86
CA ARG A 121 8.09 11.74 15.75
C ARG A 121 6.95 10.73 15.69
N ARG A 122 6.32 10.43 16.83
CA ARG A 122 5.13 9.57 16.92
C ARG A 122 3.94 10.15 16.15
N ALA A 123 3.71 11.47 16.24
CA ALA A 123 2.64 12.15 15.50
C ALA A 123 2.90 12.10 13.98
N GLN A 124 4.15 12.28 13.54
CA GLN A 124 4.53 12.10 12.13
C GLN A 124 4.31 10.66 11.64
N SER A 125 4.59 9.67 12.49
CA SER A 125 4.30 8.25 12.21
C SER A 125 2.79 7.98 12.08
N ALA A 126 1.98 8.60 12.94
CA ALA A 126 0.52 8.51 12.87
C ALA A 126 -0.03 9.15 11.60
N LEU A 127 0.46 10.34 11.22
CA LEU A 127 0.12 11.01 9.97
C LEU A 127 0.38 10.10 8.76
N PHE A 128 1.57 9.50 8.69
CA PHE A 128 1.91 8.55 7.64
C PHE A 128 0.95 7.34 7.62
N ALA A 129 0.68 6.74 8.78
CA ALA A 129 -0.24 5.60 8.88
C ALA A 129 -1.67 5.96 8.42
N LEU A 130 -2.16 7.16 8.74
CA LEU A 130 -3.47 7.67 8.32
C LEU A 130 -3.57 7.83 6.80
N PHE A 131 -2.53 8.40 6.16
CA PHE A 131 -2.51 8.52 4.70
C PHE A 131 -2.54 7.13 4.03
N ILE A 132 -1.72 6.19 4.51
CA ILE A 132 -1.71 4.82 3.98
C ILE A 132 -3.08 4.17 4.18
N ALA A 133 -3.68 4.31 5.38
CA ALA A 133 -5.02 3.79 5.66
C ALA A 133 -6.07 4.36 4.68
N GLY A 134 -6.08 5.67 4.50
CA GLY A 134 -6.98 6.36 3.58
C GLY A 134 -6.82 5.89 2.13
N LEU A 135 -5.58 5.80 1.64
CA LEU A 135 -5.29 5.29 0.29
C LEU A 135 -5.71 3.82 0.12
N THR A 136 -5.49 2.99 1.13
CA THR A 136 -5.93 1.58 1.09
C THR A 136 -7.45 1.43 1.12
N LEU A 137 -8.15 2.27 1.89
CA LEU A 137 -9.62 2.31 1.88
C LEU A 137 -10.15 2.84 0.55
N ALA A 138 -9.52 3.86 -0.03
CA ALA A 138 -9.87 4.37 -1.34
C ALA A 138 -9.67 3.29 -2.41
N ALA A 139 -8.57 2.54 -2.37
CA ALA A 139 -8.34 1.39 -3.25
C ALA A 139 -9.40 0.29 -3.03
N ALA A 140 -9.72 -0.04 -1.78
CA ALA A 140 -10.77 -1.01 -1.46
C ALA A 140 -12.14 -0.57 -2.00
N TRP A 141 -12.46 0.71 -1.84
CA TRP A 141 -13.69 1.32 -2.34
C TRP A 141 -13.77 1.26 -3.86
N GLU A 142 -12.70 1.57 -4.58
CA GLU A 142 -12.68 1.43 -6.04
C GLU A 142 -12.84 -0.04 -6.46
N THR A 143 -12.17 -0.97 -5.78
CA THR A 143 -12.33 -2.41 -6.05
C THR A 143 -13.78 -2.85 -5.85
N TRP A 144 -14.42 -2.43 -4.76
CA TRP A 144 -15.81 -2.73 -4.44
C TRP A 144 -16.81 -2.04 -5.39
N ARG A 145 -16.57 -0.78 -5.73
CA ARG A 145 -17.41 -0.02 -6.67
C ARG A 145 -17.40 -0.68 -8.05
N GLY A 146 -16.24 -1.10 -8.53
CA GLY A 146 -16.13 -1.77 -9.83
C GLY A 146 -16.87 -3.10 -9.87
N PHE A 147 -16.97 -3.83 -8.74
CA PHE A 147 -17.78 -5.06 -8.66
C PHE A 147 -19.24 -4.82 -9.03
N ARG A 148 -19.82 -3.67 -8.63
CA ARG A 148 -21.21 -3.33 -9.01
C ARG A 148 -21.41 -3.17 -10.51
N HIS A 149 -20.34 -2.96 -11.27
CA HIS A 149 -20.39 -2.72 -12.71
C HIS A 149 -20.08 -3.99 -13.51
N ASP A 150 -19.10 -4.81 -13.07
CA ASP A 150 -18.64 -5.97 -13.83
C ASP A 150 -18.94 -7.34 -13.17
N GLY A 151 -19.39 -7.38 -11.92
CA GLY A 151 -19.78 -8.62 -11.23
C GLY A 151 -18.64 -9.64 -11.05
N LEU A 152 -17.37 -9.21 -11.05
CA LEU A 152 -16.22 -10.10 -10.84
C LEU A 152 -16.14 -10.56 -9.37
N ARG A 153 -16.20 -11.87 -9.11
CA ARG A 153 -16.21 -12.40 -7.72
C ARG A 153 -14.89 -12.15 -7.01
N SER A 154 -13.78 -12.23 -7.74
CA SER A 154 -12.41 -11.98 -7.28
C SER A 154 -12.21 -10.60 -6.63
N ARG A 155 -13.03 -9.59 -6.98
CA ARG A 155 -13.02 -8.25 -6.37
C ARG A 155 -13.29 -8.25 -4.86
N HIS A 156 -14.11 -9.16 -4.34
CA HIS A 156 -14.41 -9.22 -2.91
C HIS A 156 -13.18 -9.61 -2.09
N ILE A 157 -12.40 -10.57 -2.60
CA ILE A 157 -11.20 -11.06 -1.93
C ILE A 157 -10.17 -9.93 -1.85
N ALA A 158 -9.94 -9.22 -2.96
CA ALA A 158 -9.00 -8.10 -2.97
C ALA A 158 -9.49 -6.89 -2.15
N ALA A 159 -10.78 -6.53 -2.25
CA ALA A 159 -11.35 -5.43 -1.46
C ALA A 159 -11.27 -5.74 0.04
N GLY A 160 -11.63 -6.96 0.46
CA GLY A 160 -11.52 -7.42 1.83
C GLY A 160 -10.07 -7.35 2.34
N ALA A 161 -9.10 -7.83 1.54
CA ALA A 161 -7.70 -7.74 1.90
C ALA A 161 -7.22 -6.28 2.06
N LEU A 162 -7.64 -5.36 1.20
CA LEU A 162 -7.31 -3.93 1.31
C LEU A 162 -7.95 -3.28 2.55
N VAL A 163 -9.19 -3.65 2.91
CA VAL A 163 -9.83 -3.21 4.16
C VAL A 163 -9.06 -3.72 5.37
N CYS A 164 -8.62 -4.97 5.36
CA CYS A 164 -7.80 -5.52 6.44
C CYS A 164 -6.47 -4.76 6.58
N ILE A 165 -5.78 -4.44 5.46
CA ILE A 165 -4.57 -3.60 5.50
C ILE A 165 -4.88 -2.25 6.14
N ALA A 166 -5.96 -1.58 5.73
CA ALA A 166 -6.38 -0.31 6.31
C ALA A 166 -6.64 -0.42 7.82
N ALA A 167 -7.35 -1.48 8.24
CA ALA A 167 -7.64 -1.74 9.64
C ALA A 167 -6.35 -1.87 10.47
N THR A 168 -5.33 -2.58 9.98
CA THR A 168 -4.04 -2.66 10.71
C THR A 168 -3.36 -1.30 10.85
N ARG A 169 -3.52 -0.40 9.86
CA ARG A 169 -2.98 0.97 9.92
C ARG A 169 -3.74 1.83 10.92
N LEU A 170 -5.05 1.66 11.03
CA LEU A 170 -5.86 2.33 12.06
C LEU A 170 -5.51 1.81 13.46
N VAL A 171 -5.30 0.50 13.62
CA VAL A 171 -4.79 -0.08 14.88
C VAL A 171 -3.45 0.55 15.26
N ARG A 172 -2.55 0.77 14.30
CA ARG A 172 -1.27 1.45 14.55
C ARG A 172 -1.47 2.89 15.05
N VAL A 173 -2.40 3.64 14.45
CA VAL A 173 -2.74 5.00 14.90
C VAL A 173 -3.29 4.97 16.33
N GLY A 174 -4.22 4.05 16.62
CA GLY A 174 -4.77 3.86 17.96
C GLY A 174 -3.70 3.53 19.00
N LEU A 175 -2.75 2.64 18.67
CA LEU A 175 -1.63 2.32 19.54
C LEU A 175 -0.73 3.54 19.80
N ILE A 176 -0.44 4.35 18.77
CA ILE A 176 0.33 5.58 18.95
C ILE A 176 -0.39 6.53 19.91
N ALA A 177 -1.72 6.67 19.78
CA ALA A 177 -2.53 7.51 20.68
C ALA A 177 -2.51 6.98 22.12
N MET A 178 -2.69 5.67 22.32
CA MET A 178 -2.61 5.04 23.65
C MET A 178 -1.21 5.17 24.27
N GLN A 179 -0.15 5.07 23.47
CA GLN A 179 1.23 5.29 23.91
C GLN A 179 1.49 6.75 24.30
N SER A 180 0.92 7.73 23.59
CA SER A 180 1.01 9.13 23.98
C SER A 180 0.26 9.45 25.27
N ALA A 181 -0.81 8.70 25.56
CA ALA A 181 -1.56 8.81 26.82
C ALA A 181 -0.92 8.03 27.99
N GLY A 182 0.19 7.33 27.77
CA GLY A 182 0.85 6.51 28.81
C GLY A 182 0.13 5.20 29.14
N LEU A 183 -0.87 4.79 28.35
CA LEU A 183 -1.70 3.60 28.61
C LEU A 183 -1.04 2.28 28.16
N VAL A 184 -0.05 2.35 27.26
CA VAL A 184 0.58 1.16 26.66
C VAL A 184 2.10 1.29 26.70
N ALA A 185 2.76 0.24 27.21
CA ALA A 185 4.21 0.15 27.26
C ALA A 185 4.83 0.05 25.84
N PRO A 186 6.04 0.58 25.60
CA PRO A 186 6.72 0.51 24.31
C PRO A 186 6.85 -0.90 23.75
N ARG A 187 7.20 -1.87 24.60
CA ARG A 187 7.40 -3.28 24.23
C ARG A 187 6.14 -3.93 23.63
N THR A 188 4.97 -3.61 24.17
CA THR A 188 3.69 -4.14 23.65
C THR A 188 3.40 -3.58 22.27
N ALA A 189 3.66 -2.29 22.04
CA ALA A 189 3.44 -1.68 20.73
C ALA A 189 4.43 -2.19 19.66
N GLU A 190 5.67 -2.50 20.04
CA GLU A 190 6.65 -3.15 19.15
C GLU A 190 6.18 -4.54 18.73
N LEU A 191 5.70 -5.36 19.68
CA LEU A 191 5.13 -6.67 19.37
C LEU A 191 3.95 -6.57 18.40
N VAL A 192 2.98 -5.70 18.70
CA VAL A 192 1.83 -5.50 17.79
C VAL A 192 2.29 -4.96 16.44
N GLN A 193 3.30 -4.10 16.39
CA GLN A 193 3.87 -3.62 15.14
C GLN A 193 4.43 -4.76 14.27
N SER A 194 5.19 -5.69 14.85
CA SER A 194 5.71 -6.86 14.13
C SER A 194 4.59 -7.73 13.57
N TYR A 195 3.53 -7.98 14.35
CA TYR A 195 2.36 -8.72 13.86
C TYR A 195 1.61 -7.96 12.75
N THR A 196 1.39 -6.66 12.89
CA THR A 196 0.73 -5.86 11.85
C THR A 196 1.55 -5.80 10.55
N LEU A 197 2.89 -5.82 10.61
CA LEU A 197 3.73 -5.92 9.42
C LEU A 197 3.53 -7.26 8.70
N TYR A 198 3.58 -8.37 9.45
CA TYR A 198 3.32 -9.70 8.91
C TYR A 198 1.94 -9.81 8.25
N VAL A 199 0.90 -9.37 8.97
CA VAL A 199 -0.49 -9.37 8.48
C VAL A 199 -0.63 -8.51 7.22
N ASN A 200 0.03 -7.35 7.16
CA ASN A 200 0.02 -6.51 5.98
C ASN A 200 0.65 -7.18 4.76
N VAL A 201 1.76 -7.89 4.93
CA VAL A 201 2.39 -8.64 3.82
C VAL A 201 1.46 -9.73 3.31
N LEU A 202 0.84 -10.48 4.22
CA LEU A 202 -0.11 -11.53 3.86
C LEU A 202 -1.29 -10.97 3.06
N PHE A 203 -1.96 -9.93 3.55
CA PHE A 203 -3.09 -9.35 2.84
C PHE A 203 -2.69 -8.66 1.54
N LEU A 204 -1.47 -8.12 1.45
CA LEU A 204 -0.96 -7.54 0.21
C LEU A 204 -0.78 -8.61 -0.88
N LEU A 205 -0.32 -9.80 -0.50
CA LEU A 205 -0.27 -10.96 -1.40
C LEU A 205 -1.67 -11.39 -1.83
N VAL A 206 -2.62 -11.50 -0.90
CA VAL A 206 -4.01 -11.84 -1.22
C VAL A 206 -4.63 -10.81 -2.17
N ALA A 207 -4.38 -9.51 -1.95
CA ALA A 207 -4.86 -8.46 -2.84
C ALA A 207 -4.22 -8.55 -4.24
N THR A 208 -2.94 -8.90 -4.33
CA THR A 208 -2.22 -9.09 -5.60
C THR A 208 -2.75 -10.30 -6.36
N ALA A 209 -2.92 -11.44 -5.68
CA ALA A 209 -3.53 -12.62 -6.27
C ALA A 209 -4.96 -12.33 -6.76
N GLY A 210 -5.76 -11.63 -5.95
CA GLY A 210 -7.10 -11.20 -6.34
C GLY A 210 -7.10 -10.33 -7.60
N LEU A 211 -6.13 -9.42 -7.74
CA LEU A 211 -6.00 -8.57 -8.93
C LEU A 211 -5.55 -9.34 -10.17
N VAL A 212 -4.66 -10.34 -10.03
CA VAL A 212 -4.30 -11.23 -11.15
C VAL A 212 -5.51 -12.06 -11.59
N LEU A 213 -6.28 -12.60 -10.65
CA LEU A 213 -7.53 -13.33 -10.95
C LEU A 213 -8.56 -12.42 -11.63
N MET A 214 -8.69 -11.15 -11.22
CA MET A 214 -9.58 -10.19 -11.90
C MET A 214 -9.17 -9.97 -13.35
N ALA A 215 -7.87 -9.88 -13.62
CA ALA A 215 -7.37 -9.70 -14.98
C ALA A 215 -7.70 -10.93 -15.85
N GLN A 216 -7.48 -12.13 -15.32
CA GLN A 216 -7.83 -13.38 -15.99
C GLN A 216 -9.34 -13.50 -16.25
N GLU A 217 -10.17 -13.28 -15.24
CA GLU A 217 -11.64 -13.33 -15.39
C GLU A 217 -12.17 -12.31 -16.42
N ARG A 218 -11.55 -11.14 -16.52
CA ARG A 218 -11.93 -10.12 -17.53
C ARG A 218 -11.58 -10.58 -18.95
N VAL A 219 -10.40 -11.19 -19.13
CA VAL A 219 -9.98 -11.74 -20.42
C VAL A 219 -10.89 -12.90 -20.85
N ASP A 220 -11.17 -13.84 -19.94
CA ASP A 220 -12.04 -15.00 -20.21
C ASP A 220 -13.45 -14.58 -20.62
N ARG A 221 -13.99 -13.52 -20.01
CA ARG A 221 -15.32 -12.99 -20.35
C ARG A 221 -15.35 -12.21 -21.66
N SER A 222 -14.21 -11.70 -22.11
CA SER A 222 -14.09 -10.95 -23.37
C SER A 222 -13.83 -11.86 -24.57
N ALA A 223 -13.49 -13.13 -24.33
CA ALA A 223 -13.30 -14.12 -25.39
C ALA A 223 -14.65 -14.48 -26.05
N PRO A 224 -14.71 -14.61 -27.39
CA PRO A 224 -15.93 -15.05 -28.08
C PRO A 224 -16.29 -16.46 -27.61
N ARG A 225 -17.55 -16.66 -27.21
CA ARG A 225 -18.04 -18.00 -26.85
C ARG A 225 -17.99 -18.89 -28.09
N PRO A 226 -17.44 -20.11 -28.02
CA PRO A 226 -17.59 -21.07 -29.11
C PRO A 226 -19.09 -21.35 -29.27
N SER A 227 -19.59 -21.09 -30.47
CA SER A 227 -20.97 -21.35 -30.91
C SER A 227 -21.26 -22.84 -30.97
#